data_AF-A0A9E1XI83-F1
#
_entry.id   AF-A0A9E1XI83-F1
#
_cell.length_a   1.000
_cell.length_b   1.000
_cell.length_c   1.000
_cell.angle_alpha   90.00
_cell.angle_beta   90.00
_cell.angle_gamma   90.00
#
_symmetry.space_group_name_H-M   'P 1'
#
loop_
_entity.id
_entity.type
_entity.pdbx_description
1 polymer ?
#
loop_
_entity_poly.entity_id
_entity_poly.type
_entity_poly.pdbx_seq_one_letter_code
_entity_poly.pdbx_strand_id
1 'polypeptide(L)'
;MIIDSHCHAWSLWPYLPSVPDPENHGSIEQLIHQMDTNGVDRATIVCAQIFQNFDNNDYVANALSRYPDRLEQFVDVDSMWSDTYHTPGAANRLEQAAKRWPMKAFTHYVAGEDDGSWFNSPVGIDFLGTAEQLGLIASISIAPHHQNELRKAIERHPNLNFLF
;
A
#
# COMPACT_ATOMS: atom_id res chain seq x y z
N MET A 1 13.81 -18.36 -8.67
CA MET A 1 13.26 -17.00 -8.56
C MET A 1 12.76 -16.83 -7.14
N ILE A 2 13.38 -15.96 -6.35
CA ILE A 2 12.98 -15.55 -5.01
C ILE A 2 12.31 -14.18 -5.12
N ILE A 3 11.11 -14.05 -4.56
CA ILE A 3 10.36 -12.79 -4.53
C ILE A 3 10.15 -12.41 -3.07
N ASP A 4 10.58 -11.19 -2.72
CA ASP A 4 10.13 -10.54 -1.49
C ASP A 4 8.74 -9.94 -1.77
N SER A 5 7.70 -10.55 -1.19
CA SER A 5 6.32 -10.13 -1.43
C SER A 5 5.89 -8.92 -0.58
N HIS A 6 6.71 -8.48 0.38
CA HIS A 6 6.35 -7.37 1.26
C HIS A 6 7.59 -6.70 1.85
N CYS A 7 7.93 -5.55 1.29
CA CYS A 7 8.95 -4.66 1.85
C CYS A 7 8.49 -3.19 1.79
N HIS A 8 9.27 -2.31 2.41
CA HIS A 8 9.06 -0.88 2.38
C HIS A 8 10.33 -0.16 1.95
N ALA A 9 10.16 0.99 1.30
CA ALA A 9 11.23 1.93 1.02
C ALA A 9 10.72 3.36 1.21
N TRP A 10 11.55 4.21 1.78
CA TRP A 10 11.24 5.60 2.10
C TRP A 10 12.40 6.50 1.69
N SER A 11 12.10 7.76 1.37
CA SER A 11 13.11 8.79 1.17
C SER A 11 13.70 9.26 2.50
N LEU A 12 12.92 9.15 3.59
CA LEU A 12 13.36 9.43 4.94
C LEU A 12 12.83 8.38 5.93
N TRP A 13 13.72 7.79 6.71
CA TRP A 13 13.37 6.79 7.73
C TRP A 13 12.29 7.33 8.69
N PRO A 14 11.11 6.69 8.77
CA PRO A 14 9.97 7.28 9.46
C PRO A 14 9.93 6.98 10.97
N TYR A 15 10.74 6.04 11.47
CA TYR A 15 10.59 5.52 12.83
C TYR A 15 11.56 6.14 13.83
N LEU A 16 11.14 6.08 15.11
CA LEU A 16 11.97 6.41 16.26
C LEU A 16 12.55 5.13 16.90
N PRO A 17 13.76 5.22 17.51
CA PRO A 17 14.64 6.39 17.54
C PRO A 17 15.22 6.72 16.17
N SER A 18 15.63 7.97 15.96
CA SER A 18 16.29 8.39 14.72
C SER A 18 17.56 7.58 14.48
N VAL A 19 17.78 7.20 13.23
CA VAL A 19 19.03 6.57 12.78
C VAL A 19 20.05 7.63 12.35
N PRO A 20 21.37 7.35 12.35
CA PRO A 20 22.40 8.32 11.96
C PRO A 20 22.29 8.81 10.50
N ASP A 21 21.71 8.02 9.61
CA ASP A 21 21.65 8.21 8.17
C ASP A 21 20.22 8.01 7.61
N PRO A 22 19.24 8.82 8.06
CA PRO A 22 17.82 8.53 7.85
C PRO A 22 17.40 8.57 6.37
N GLU A 23 18.13 9.31 5.53
CA GLU A 23 17.87 9.39 4.08
C GLU A 23 18.30 8.11 3.32
N ASN A 24 19.22 7.32 3.88
CA ASN A 24 19.76 6.13 3.23
C ASN A 24 19.23 4.82 3.85
N HIS A 25 18.91 4.83 5.14
CA HIS A 25 18.57 3.62 5.90
C HIS A 25 17.42 2.81 5.30
N GLY A 26 16.37 3.49 4.81
CA GLY A 26 15.22 2.87 4.16
C GLY A 26 15.15 3.12 2.65
N SER A 27 16.25 3.54 2.02
CA SER A 27 16.26 3.97 0.61
C SER A 27 16.03 2.81 -0.38
N ILE A 28 15.66 3.15 -1.61
CA ILE A 28 15.54 2.19 -2.72
C ILE A 28 16.90 1.54 -3.02
N GLU A 29 17.97 2.32 -2.98
CA GLU A 29 19.34 1.86 -3.26
C GLU A 29 19.78 0.85 -2.20
N GLN A 30 19.44 1.09 -0.94
CA GLN A 30 19.69 0.14 0.13
C GLN A 30 18.88 -1.15 -0.07
N LEU A 31 17.61 -1.05 -0.47
CA LEU A 31 16.78 -2.22 -0.78
C LEU A 31 17.40 -3.05 -1.93
N ILE A 32 17.80 -2.43 -3.04
CA ILE A 32 18.43 -3.13 -4.16
C ILE A 32 19.72 -3.83 -3.71
N HIS A 33 20.55 -3.15 -2.92
CA HIS A 33 21.77 -3.75 -2.38
C HIS A 33 21.47 -4.99 -1.51
N GLN A 34 20.44 -4.92 -0.65
CA GLN A 34 20.01 -6.06 0.15
C GLN A 34 19.45 -7.19 -0.72
N MET A 35 18.67 -6.88 -1.75
CA MET A 35 18.16 -7.87 -2.70
C MET A 35 19.30 -8.63 -3.37
N ASP A 36 20.30 -7.92 -3.90
CA ASP A 36 21.45 -8.53 -4.57
C ASP A 36 22.29 -9.38 -3.61
N THR A 37 22.50 -8.90 -2.38
CA THR A 37 23.26 -9.61 -1.34
C THR A 37 22.59 -10.91 -0.90
N ASN A 38 21.25 -10.94 -0.89
CA ASN A 38 20.47 -12.08 -0.41
C ASN A 38 19.89 -12.95 -1.55
N GLY A 39 20.19 -12.64 -2.81
CA GLY A 39 19.68 -13.38 -3.96
C GLY A 39 18.17 -13.23 -4.20
N VAL A 40 17.60 -12.08 -3.84
CA VAL A 40 16.19 -11.74 -4.13
C VAL A 40 16.07 -11.17 -5.54
N ASP A 41 15.30 -11.85 -6.38
CA ASP A 41 15.15 -11.47 -7.78
C ASP A 41 14.19 -10.28 -7.93
N ARG A 42 13.08 -10.26 -7.19
CA ARG A 42 12.05 -9.21 -7.27
C ARG A 42 11.50 -8.86 -5.90
N ALA A 43 11.07 -7.62 -5.72
CA ALA A 43 10.47 -7.14 -4.48
C ALA A 43 9.19 -6.34 -4.75
N THR A 44 8.20 -6.53 -3.89
CA THR A 44 6.99 -5.70 -3.85
C THR A 44 7.13 -4.66 -2.75
N ILE A 45 7.13 -3.39 -3.15
CA ILE A 45 7.17 -2.27 -2.22
C ILE A 45 5.74 -1.87 -1.90
N VAL A 46 5.36 -2.08 -0.64
CA VAL A 46 4.11 -1.61 -0.07
C VAL A 46 4.31 -0.16 0.34
N CYS A 47 3.73 0.78 -0.40
CA CYS A 47 3.92 2.19 -0.12
C CYS A 47 3.28 2.54 1.22
N ALA A 48 3.91 3.42 1.98
CA ALA A 48 3.34 3.97 3.19
C ALA A 48 3.64 5.47 3.23
N GLN A 49 2.61 6.28 3.07
CA GLN A 49 2.68 7.74 3.15
C GLN A 49 2.68 8.22 4.61
N ILE A 50 3.59 7.64 5.40
CA ILE A 50 3.67 7.83 6.83
C ILE A 50 4.59 9.01 7.20
N PHE A 51 4.11 9.85 8.12
CA PHE A 51 4.84 10.99 8.69
C PHE A 51 5.44 11.92 7.63
N GLN A 52 6.76 11.88 7.43
CA GLN A 52 7.47 12.80 6.54
C GLN A 52 7.50 12.34 5.08
N ASN A 53 6.88 11.19 4.77
CA ASN A 53 6.93 10.55 3.45
C ASN A 53 5.60 10.68 2.68
N PHE A 54 4.95 11.85 2.71
CA PHE A 54 3.66 12.06 2.03
C PHE A 54 3.70 11.83 0.52
N ASP A 55 4.88 11.86 -0.09
CA ASP A 55 5.14 11.62 -1.51
C ASP A 55 5.60 10.18 -1.81
N ASN A 56 5.46 9.24 -0.85
CA ASN A 56 6.04 7.89 -0.98
C ASN A 56 5.57 7.15 -2.24
N ASN A 57 4.32 7.33 -2.66
CA ASN A 57 3.82 6.77 -3.91
C ASN A 57 4.61 7.25 -5.13
N ASP A 58 4.94 8.54 -5.21
CA ASP A 58 5.73 9.10 -6.30
C ASP A 58 7.20 8.69 -6.21
N TYR A 59 7.76 8.66 -5.00
CA TYR A 59 9.11 8.19 -4.74
C TYR A 59 9.32 6.75 -5.25
N VAL A 60 8.41 5.84 -4.91
CA VAL A 60 8.47 4.44 -5.35
C VAL A 60 8.20 4.34 -6.86
N ALA A 61 7.20 5.04 -7.39
CA ALA A 61 6.92 5.03 -8.84
C ALA A 61 8.12 5.50 -9.67
N ASN A 62 8.86 6.52 -9.20
CA ASN A 62 10.10 6.95 -9.85
C ASN A 62 11.17 5.85 -9.82
N ALA A 63 11.26 5.06 -8.76
CA ALA A 63 12.19 3.94 -8.66
C ALA A 63 11.86 2.80 -9.64
N LEU A 64 10.58 2.55 -9.93
CA LEU A 64 10.16 1.55 -10.92
C LEU A 64 10.73 1.85 -12.32
N SER A 65 10.93 3.13 -12.67
CA SER A 65 11.57 3.49 -13.95
C SER A 65 13.04 3.08 -14.04
N ARG A 66 13.72 3.02 -12.89
CA ARG A 66 15.15 2.66 -12.78
C ARG A 66 15.35 1.16 -12.62
N TYR A 67 14.38 0.47 -12.01
CA TYR A 67 14.44 -0.95 -11.70
C TYR A 67 13.17 -1.71 -12.12
N PRO A 68 12.72 -1.60 -13.39
CA PRO A 68 11.40 -2.08 -13.83
C PRO A 68 11.23 -3.60 -13.72
N ASP A 69 12.31 -4.37 -13.85
CA ASP A 69 12.29 -5.84 -13.76
C ASP A 69 12.52 -6.36 -12.34
N ARG A 70 12.78 -5.46 -11.37
CA ARG A 70 13.12 -5.82 -9.98
C ARG A 70 12.04 -5.40 -8.99
N LEU A 71 11.35 -4.28 -9.23
CA LEU A 71 10.44 -3.67 -8.27
C LEU A 71 8.99 -3.68 -8.77
N GLU A 72 8.07 -3.95 -7.86
CA GLU A 72 6.63 -3.78 -8.03
C GLU A 72 6.11 -2.82 -6.96
N GLN A 73 5.04 -2.09 -7.26
CA GLN A 73 4.47 -1.08 -6.37
C GLN A 73 3.05 -1.45 -5.97
N PHE A 74 2.79 -1.45 -4.66
CA PHE A 74 1.43 -1.38 -4.10
C PHE A 74 1.22 0.05 -3.61
N VAL A 75 0.32 0.78 -4.27
CA VAL A 75 0.11 2.22 -4.04
C VAL A 75 -0.71 2.43 -2.75
N ASP A 76 -0.26 3.33 -1.88
CA ASP A 76 -1.00 3.73 -0.70
C ASP A 76 -2.22 4.56 -1.11
N VAL A 77 -3.42 4.06 -0.81
CA VAL A 77 -4.69 4.73 -1.13
C VAL A 77 -5.60 4.74 0.09
N ASP A 78 -6.03 5.95 0.44
CA ASP A 78 -7.01 6.21 1.50
C ASP A 78 -6.60 5.64 2.86
N SER A 79 -5.31 5.51 3.17
CA SER A 79 -4.81 5.00 4.45
C SER A 79 -4.94 6.00 5.59
N MET A 80 -4.81 5.54 6.84
CA MET A 80 -4.99 6.34 8.07
C MET A 80 -4.14 7.62 8.16
N TRP A 81 -3.04 7.72 7.40
CA TRP A 81 -2.21 8.93 7.34
C TRP A 81 -2.69 9.97 6.32
N SER A 82 -3.68 9.62 5.49
CA SER A 82 -4.27 10.51 4.50
C SER A 82 -5.27 11.45 5.16
N ASP A 83 -5.23 12.74 4.80
CA ASP A 83 -6.26 13.73 5.17
C ASP A 83 -7.66 13.35 4.66
N THR A 84 -7.75 12.43 3.71
CA THR A 84 -9.01 11.93 3.14
C THR A 84 -9.44 10.56 3.64
N TYR A 85 -8.75 10.00 4.65
CA TYR A 85 -9.04 8.70 5.24
C TYR A 85 -10.55 8.51 5.51
N HIS A 86 -11.15 7.52 4.86
CA HIS A 86 -12.55 7.11 5.03
C HIS A 86 -13.59 8.20 4.71
N THR A 87 -13.19 9.27 4.04
CA THR A 87 -14.09 10.35 3.60
C THR A 87 -14.78 10.02 2.28
N PRO A 88 -15.93 10.65 1.95
CA PRO A 88 -16.56 10.50 0.64
C PRO A 88 -15.59 10.73 -0.54
N GLY A 89 -15.76 9.95 -1.61
CA GLY A 89 -14.92 10.03 -2.80
C GLY A 89 -13.72 9.07 -2.84
N ALA A 90 -13.59 8.15 -1.89
CA ALA A 90 -12.52 7.14 -1.84
C ALA A 90 -12.41 6.32 -3.13
N ALA A 91 -13.55 5.86 -3.68
CA ALA A 91 -13.59 5.14 -4.95
C ALA A 91 -12.96 5.94 -6.11
N ASN A 92 -13.33 7.23 -6.26
CA ASN A 92 -12.72 8.08 -7.27
C ASN A 92 -11.23 8.28 -7.02
N ARG A 93 -10.78 8.44 -5.76
CA ARG A 93 -9.34 8.52 -5.44
C ARG A 93 -8.60 7.26 -5.89
N LEU A 94 -9.18 6.08 -5.69
CA LEU A 94 -8.62 4.81 -6.18
C LEU A 94 -8.53 4.75 -7.71
N GLU A 95 -9.59 5.17 -8.43
CA GLU A 95 -9.54 5.25 -9.89
C GLU A 95 -8.46 6.21 -10.39
N GLN A 96 -8.30 7.37 -9.75
CA GLN A 96 -7.25 8.32 -10.13
C GLN A 96 -5.86 7.76 -9.85
N ALA A 97 -5.68 7.04 -8.73
CA ALA A 97 -4.44 6.34 -8.44
C ALA A 97 -4.11 5.30 -9.52
N ALA A 98 -5.09 4.50 -9.95
CA ALA A 98 -4.93 3.49 -11.01
C ALA A 98 -4.58 4.10 -12.38
N LYS A 99 -5.02 5.34 -12.64
CA LYS A 99 -4.68 6.08 -13.87
C LYS A 99 -3.28 6.70 -13.80
N ARG A 100 -2.83 7.06 -12.60
CA ARG A 100 -1.56 7.78 -12.37
C ARG A 100 -0.37 6.85 -12.31
N TRP A 101 -0.51 5.69 -11.67
CA TRP A 101 0.58 4.73 -11.45
C TRP A 101 0.26 3.37 -12.07
N PRO A 102 1.27 2.64 -12.57
CA PRO A 102 1.08 1.32 -13.19
C PRO A 102 0.87 0.23 -12.14
N MET A 103 -0.14 0.40 -11.27
CA MET A 103 -0.33 -0.41 -10.08
C MET A 103 -1.17 -1.65 -10.36
N LYS A 104 -0.73 -2.80 -9.83
CA LYS A 104 -1.50 -4.07 -9.81
C LYS A 104 -2.26 -4.26 -8.50
N ALA A 105 -1.92 -3.47 -7.50
CA ALA A 105 -2.54 -3.49 -6.18
C ALA A 105 -2.49 -2.11 -5.56
N PHE A 106 -3.38 -1.87 -4.60
CA PHE A 106 -3.26 -0.80 -3.64
C PHE A 106 -3.02 -1.38 -2.25
N THR A 107 -2.48 -0.56 -1.36
CA THR A 107 -2.45 -0.82 0.08
C THR A 107 -3.28 0.20 0.83
N HIS A 108 -3.98 -0.26 1.87
CA HIS A 108 -4.83 0.56 2.72
C HIS A 108 -4.56 0.20 4.19
N TYR A 109 -3.99 1.15 4.93
CA TYR A 109 -3.75 1.01 6.37
C TYR A 109 -4.95 1.51 7.15
N VAL A 110 -5.57 0.61 7.90
CA VAL A 110 -6.70 0.92 8.78
C VAL A 110 -6.18 1.41 10.12
N ALA A 111 -6.72 2.54 10.61
CA ALA A 111 -6.39 3.09 11.92
C ALA A 111 -6.66 2.06 13.03
N GLY A 112 -5.80 2.01 14.04
CA GLY A 112 -5.91 0.99 15.10
C GLY A 112 -7.14 1.16 15.99
N GLU A 113 -7.64 2.38 16.08
CA GLU A 113 -8.83 2.78 16.84
C GLU A 113 -10.15 2.52 16.11
N ASP A 114 -10.12 2.22 14.81
CA ASP A 114 -11.33 1.89 14.05
C ASP A 114 -11.84 0.49 14.40
N ASP A 115 -13.12 0.25 14.13
CA ASP A 115 -13.73 -1.08 14.24
C ASP A 115 -13.80 -1.81 12.88
N GLY A 116 -13.41 -1.15 11.79
CA GLY A 116 -13.48 -1.64 10.42
C GLY A 116 -14.86 -1.54 9.77
N SER A 117 -15.87 -0.99 10.45
CA SER A 117 -17.25 -0.90 9.93
C SER A 117 -17.36 -0.05 8.66
N TRP A 118 -16.38 0.83 8.40
CA TRP A 118 -16.31 1.63 7.19
C TRP A 118 -16.37 0.80 5.90
N PHE A 119 -15.72 -0.36 5.85
CA PHE A 119 -15.77 -1.25 4.67
C PHE A 119 -17.19 -1.72 4.33
N ASN A 120 -18.10 -1.67 5.29
CA ASN A 120 -19.51 -2.05 5.14
C ASN A 120 -20.44 -0.83 4.95
N SER A 121 -19.89 0.38 4.95
CA SER A 121 -20.61 1.61 4.61
C SER A 121 -20.77 1.72 3.07
N PRO A 122 -21.69 2.57 2.58
CA PRO A 122 -21.80 2.83 1.13
C PRO A 122 -20.47 3.26 0.49
N VAL A 123 -19.68 4.10 1.17
CA VAL A 123 -18.39 4.59 0.65
C VAL A 123 -17.36 3.45 0.55
N GLY A 124 -17.27 2.59 1.57
CA GLY A 124 -16.35 1.45 1.58
C GLY A 124 -16.74 0.38 0.56
N ILE A 125 -18.04 0.14 0.39
CA ILE A 125 -18.57 -0.78 -0.64
C ILE A 125 -18.20 -0.26 -2.04
N ASP A 126 -18.39 1.04 -2.31
CA ASP A 126 -18.01 1.63 -3.59
C ASP A 126 -16.50 1.54 -3.81
N PHE A 127 -15.69 1.78 -2.78
CA PHE A 127 -14.23 1.69 -2.85
C PHE A 127 -13.74 0.29 -3.22
N LEU A 128 -14.23 -0.75 -2.53
CA LEU A 128 -13.88 -2.15 -2.84
C LEU A 128 -14.48 -2.61 -4.17
N GLY A 129 -15.68 -2.12 -4.52
CA GLY A 129 -16.29 -2.37 -5.82
C GLY A 129 -15.46 -1.82 -6.98
N THR A 130 -14.91 -0.61 -6.84
CA THR A 130 -13.95 -0.05 -7.81
C THR A 130 -12.69 -0.90 -7.92
N ALA A 131 -12.12 -1.35 -6.80
CA ALA A 131 -10.96 -2.24 -6.81
C ALA A 131 -11.23 -3.54 -7.59
N GLU A 132 -12.38 -4.16 -7.34
CA GLU A 132 -12.83 -5.38 -8.01
C GLU A 132 -12.99 -5.16 -9.52
N GLN A 133 -13.64 -4.07 -9.92
CA GLN A 133 -13.85 -3.71 -11.34
C GLN A 133 -12.53 -3.44 -12.08
N LEU A 134 -11.55 -2.84 -11.41
CA LEU A 134 -10.23 -2.56 -11.96
C LEU A 134 -9.33 -3.80 -11.96
N GLY A 135 -9.76 -4.92 -11.36
CA GLY A 135 -8.97 -6.14 -11.25
C GLY A 135 -7.73 -5.98 -10.37
N LEU A 136 -7.77 -5.05 -9.40
CA LEU A 136 -6.66 -4.79 -8.48
C LEU A 136 -6.62 -5.82 -7.35
N ILE A 137 -5.44 -6.01 -6.77
CA ILE A 137 -5.31 -6.67 -5.46
C ILE A 137 -5.52 -5.62 -4.36
N ALA A 138 -6.31 -5.97 -3.36
CA ALA A 138 -6.57 -5.16 -2.17
C ALA A 138 -5.66 -5.64 -1.01
N SER A 139 -4.51 -4.97 -0.82
CA SER A 139 -3.65 -5.19 0.35
C SER A 139 -4.18 -4.36 1.53
N ILE A 140 -4.81 -5.01 2.50
CA ILE A 140 -5.44 -4.31 3.62
C ILE A 140 -4.65 -4.60 4.90
N SER A 141 -3.99 -3.57 5.45
CA SER A 141 -3.30 -3.69 6.74
C SER A 141 -4.30 -3.44 7.87
N ILE A 142 -4.53 -4.47 8.68
CA ILE A 142 -5.54 -4.47 9.74
C ILE A 142 -4.97 -5.00 11.07
N ALA A 143 -5.62 -4.59 12.17
CA ALA A 143 -5.49 -5.25 13.45
C ALA A 143 -6.51 -6.40 13.60
N PRO A 144 -6.30 -7.36 14.52
CA PRO A 144 -7.20 -8.51 14.70
C PRO A 144 -8.67 -8.14 14.95
N HIS A 145 -8.96 -7.02 15.61
CA HIS A 145 -10.35 -6.63 15.92
C HIS A 145 -11.14 -6.16 14.70
N HIS A 146 -10.48 -5.75 13.61
CA HIS A 146 -11.15 -5.36 12.36
C HIS A 146 -11.70 -6.57 11.57
N GLN A 147 -11.23 -7.80 11.87
CA GLN A 147 -11.51 -8.98 11.03
C GLN A 147 -13.01 -9.29 10.88
N ASN A 148 -13.82 -8.99 11.90
CA ASN A 148 -15.25 -9.24 11.87
C ASN A 148 -15.96 -8.41 10.78
N GLU A 149 -15.61 -7.14 10.67
CA GLU A 149 -16.20 -6.26 9.67
C GLU A 149 -15.63 -6.55 8.28
N LEU A 150 -14.33 -6.83 8.18
CA LEU A 150 -13.69 -7.11 6.91
C LEU A 150 -14.17 -8.43 6.28
N ARG A 151 -14.46 -9.46 7.08
CA ARG A 151 -15.06 -10.72 6.57
C ARG A 151 -16.36 -10.47 5.81
N LYS A 152 -17.22 -9.60 6.34
CA LYS A 152 -18.49 -9.23 5.68
C LYS A 152 -18.23 -8.49 4.36
N ALA A 153 -17.19 -7.66 4.31
CA ALA A 153 -16.81 -6.95 3.09
C ALA A 153 -16.28 -7.93 2.02
N ILE A 154 -15.44 -8.89 2.41
CA ILE A 154 -14.94 -9.95 1.52
C ILE A 154 -16.09 -10.78 0.93
N GLU A 155 -17.09 -11.14 1.76
CA GLU A 155 -18.27 -11.87 1.29
C GLU A 155 -19.08 -11.12 0.23
N ARG A 156 -19.02 -9.77 0.20
CA ARG A 156 -19.68 -8.94 -0.82
C ARG A 156 -18.86 -8.78 -2.10
N HIS A 157 -17.55 -8.97 -2.05
CA HIS A 157 -16.63 -8.80 -3.18
C HIS A 157 -15.86 -10.11 -3.47
N PRO A 158 -16.55 -11.19 -3.87
CA PRO A 158 -15.93 -12.51 -3.99
C PRO A 158 -14.90 -12.62 -5.13
N ASN A 159 -14.84 -11.66 -6.06
CA ASN A 159 -13.84 -11.66 -7.13
C ASN A 159 -12.68 -10.69 -6.85
N LEU A 160 -12.74 -9.93 -5.76
CA LEU A 160 -11.62 -9.09 -5.33
C LEU A 160 -10.58 -9.95 -4.61
N ASN A 161 -9.33 -9.89 -5.08
CA ASN A 161 -8.23 -10.56 -4.42
C ASN A 161 -7.77 -9.74 -3.22
N PHE A 162 -8.02 -10.24 -2.02
CA PHE A 162 -7.52 -9.63 -0.78
C PHE A 162 -6.16 -10.20 -0.38
N LEU A 163 -5.29 -9.33 0.13
CA LEU A 163 -4.03 -9.67 0.79
C LEU A 163 -4.02 -9.03 2.18
N PHE A 164 -3.67 -9.81 3.21
CA PHE A 164 -3.60 -9.38 4.61
C PHE A 164 -2.20 -9.57 5.18
#